data_AF-A0A0P6W0F6-F1
#
_entry.id   AF-A0A0P6W0F6-F1
#
_cell.length_a   1.000
_cell.length_b   1.000
_cell.length_c   1.000
_cell.angle_alpha   90.00
_cell.angle_beta   90.00
_cell.angle_gamma   90.00
#
_symmetry.space_group_name_H-M   'P 1'
#
loop_
_entity.id
_entity.type
_entity.pdbx_description
1 polymer ?
#
loop_
_entity_poly.entity_id
_entity_poly.type
_entity_poly.pdbx_seq_one_letter_code
_entity_poly.pdbx_strand_id
1 'polypeptide(L)'
;MAFQILLNFFLAFVWMFLSVSFTSQSFFIGFLLGLLVIFAFRRFFNSRFYLLRVAAVISLFFLFLKELIMANISVLKTVLKPKLDFQPGIFALPTELKTDWEITLLANLITLTPGTLVMDVSYDNKILYVHAIDMPDVDEAINEIKDSFEKAIMEVSR
;
A
#
# COMPACT_ATOMS: atom_id res chain seq x y z
N MET A 1 14.42 4.60 -1.60
CA MET A 1 14.24 3.38 -0.77
C MET A 1 15.25 2.29 -1.13
N ALA A 2 15.18 1.69 -2.33
CA ALA A 2 16.02 0.54 -2.71
C ALA A 2 17.54 0.78 -2.52
N PHE A 3 18.02 1.98 -2.88
CA PHE A 3 19.42 2.36 -2.66
C PHE A 3 19.84 2.34 -1.19
N GLN A 4 19.03 2.90 -0.28
CA GLN A 4 19.34 2.90 1.16
C GLN A 4 19.32 1.48 1.73
N ILE A 5 18.39 0.63 1.27
CA ILE A 5 18.34 -0.79 1.67
C ILE A 5 19.61 -1.51 1.21
N LEU A 6 19.95 -1.40 -0.09
CA LEU A 6 21.14 -2.01 -0.66
C LEU A 6 22.41 -1.54 0.04
N LEU A 7 22.50 -0.24 0.34
CA LEU A 7 23.60 0.33 1.10
C LEU A 7 23.67 -0.26 2.52
N ASN A 8 22.53 -0.47 3.19
CA ASN A 8 22.53 -1.09 4.52
C ASN A 8 23.04 -2.54 4.48
N PHE A 9 22.59 -3.32 3.49
CA PHE A 9 23.12 -4.66 3.25
C PHE A 9 24.63 -4.63 2.98
N PHE A 10 25.10 -3.71 2.14
CA PHE A 10 26.52 -3.54 1.86
C PHE A 10 27.32 -3.21 3.13
N LEU A 11 26.84 -2.28 3.97
CA LEU A 11 27.47 -1.93 5.25
C LEU A 11 27.51 -3.13 6.21
N ALA A 12 26.46 -3.94 6.24
CA ALA A 12 26.44 -5.17 7.04
C ALA A 12 27.50 -6.17 6.58
N PHE A 13 27.69 -6.35 5.27
CA PHE A 13 28.75 -7.20 4.73
C PHE A 13 30.16 -6.64 5.00
N VAL A 14 30.35 -5.32 4.90
CA VAL A 14 31.61 -4.66 5.27
C VAL A 14 31.94 -4.92 6.75
N TRP A 15 30.95 -4.84 7.63
CA TRP A 15 31.12 -5.16 9.05
C TRP A 15 31.49 -6.63 9.30
N MET A 16 30.85 -7.58 8.61
CA MET A 16 31.20 -9.00 8.71
C MET A 16 32.62 -9.28 8.24
N PHE A 17 33.05 -8.62 7.17
CA PHE A 17 34.42 -8.73 6.66
C PHE A 17 35.43 -8.16 7.66
N LEU A 18 35.15 -6.99 8.24
CA LEU A 18 36.00 -6.35 9.24
C LEU A 18 36.12 -7.17 10.53
N SER A 19 35.03 -7.81 10.96
CA SER A 19 34.98 -8.67 12.15
C SER A 19 35.47 -10.11 11.90
N VAL A 20 35.83 -10.45 10.66
CA VAL A 20 36.26 -11.79 10.22
C VAL A 20 35.27 -12.88 10.70
N SER A 21 33.99 -12.57 10.75
CA SER A 21 32.95 -13.42 11.32
C SER A 21 31.74 -13.47 10.39
N PHE A 22 31.60 -14.59 9.69
CA PHE A 22 30.49 -14.87 8.78
C PHE A 22 29.32 -15.56 9.48
N THR A 23 28.90 -15.00 10.62
CA THR A 23 27.75 -15.51 11.38
C THR A 23 26.54 -14.62 11.18
N SER A 24 25.34 -15.20 11.33
CA SER A 24 24.08 -14.44 11.28
C SER A 24 24.05 -13.33 12.34
N GLN A 25 24.67 -13.55 13.50
CA GLN A 25 24.78 -12.56 14.57
C GLN A 25 25.59 -11.32 14.12
N SER A 26 26.76 -11.53 13.52
CA SER A 26 27.58 -10.44 12.98
C SER A 26 26.86 -9.66 11.89
N PHE A 27 26.09 -10.35 11.03
CA PHE A 27 25.26 -9.68 10.03
C PHE A 27 24.22 -8.74 10.67
N PHE A 28 23.48 -9.21 11.69
CA PHE A 28 22.48 -8.39 12.38
C PHE A 28 23.09 -7.17 13.06
N ILE A 29 24.25 -7.33 13.72
CA ILE A 29 24.99 -6.23 14.33
C ILE A 29 25.42 -5.23 13.25
N GLY A 30 26.01 -5.70 12.16
CA GLY A 30 26.42 -4.87 11.03
C GLY A 30 25.25 -4.13 10.37
N PHE A 31 24.09 -4.78 10.25
CA PHE A 31 22.88 -4.18 9.71
C PHE A 31 22.29 -3.11 10.63
N LEU A 32 22.36 -3.30 11.95
CA LEU A 32 21.96 -2.30 12.94
C LEU A 32 22.88 -1.07 12.92
N LEU A 33 24.20 -1.30 12.81
CA LEU A 33 25.19 -0.24 12.66
C LEU A 33 25.00 0.52 11.35
N GLY A 34 24.80 -0.18 10.23
CA GLY A 34 24.52 0.44 8.94
C GLY A 34 23.23 1.27 8.96
N LEU A 35 22.21 0.81 9.67
CA LEU A 35 20.97 1.54 9.90
C LEU A 35 21.22 2.85 10.68
N LEU A 36 22.03 2.81 11.74
CA LEU A 36 22.43 4.01 12.48
C LEU A 36 23.21 5.00 11.61
N VAL A 37 24.12 4.51 10.77
CA VAL A 37 24.88 5.33 9.82
C VAL A 37 23.93 6.00 8.83
N ILE A 38 23.04 5.24 8.18
CA ILE A 38 22.07 5.79 7.22
C ILE A 38 21.14 6.80 7.91
N PHE A 39 20.73 6.53 9.15
CA PHE A 39 19.91 7.45 9.93
C PHE A 39 20.64 8.76 10.24
N ALA A 40 21.92 8.70 10.65
CA ALA A 40 22.75 9.89 10.89
C ALA A 40 22.95 10.71 9.62
N PHE A 41 23.18 10.04 8.49
CA PHE A 41 23.39 10.67 7.17
C PHE A 41 22.08 10.93 6.39
N ARG A 42 20.91 10.81 7.02
CA ARG A 42 19.60 10.95 6.34
C ARG A 42 19.44 12.24 5.54
N ARG A 43 20.10 13.33 5.96
CA ARG A 43 20.03 14.65 5.30
C ARG A 43 20.72 14.68 3.93
N PHE A 44 21.64 13.76 3.67
CA PHE A 44 22.34 13.66 2.38
C PHE A 44 21.54 12.88 1.33
N PHE A 45 20.49 12.17 1.73
CA PHE A 45 19.65 11.44 0.80
C PHE A 45 18.46 12.28 0.34
N ASN A 46 18.18 12.28 -0.97
CA ASN A 46 17.01 12.94 -1.55
C ASN A 46 15.68 12.22 -1.24
N SER A 47 15.71 11.03 -0.63
CA SER A 47 14.52 10.25 -0.27
C SER A 47 14.36 10.11 1.24
N ARG A 48 13.11 10.06 1.73
CA ARG A 48 12.78 9.73 3.12
C ARG A 48 13.51 8.47 3.60
N PHE A 49 13.73 8.41 4.90
CA PHE A 49 14.36 7.27 5.55
C PHE A 49 13.56 5.98 5.27
N TYR A 50 14.24 4.95 4.76
CA TYR A 50 13.57 3.78 4.21
C TYR A 50 12.66 3.05 5.22
N LEU A 51 12.98 3.06 6.53
CA LEU A 51 12.14 2.40 7.54
C LEU A 51 10.74 3.02 7.67
N LEU A 52 10.60 4.34 7.48
CA LEU A 52 9.29 4.99 7.51
C LEU A 52 8.42 4.49 6.36
N ARG A 53 9.03 4.29 5.18
CA ARG A 53 8.35 3.73 4.03
C ARG A 53 8.03 2.24 4.21
N VAL A 54 8.92 1.46 4.84
CA VAL A 54 8.63 0.06 5.21
C VAL A 54 7.44 0.01 6.18
N ALA A 55 7.39 0.91 7.18
CA ALA A 55 6.28 0.99 8.12
C ALA A 55 4.96 1.35 7.41
N ALA A 56 4.99 2.29 6.46
CA ALA A 56 3.82 2.63 5.64
C ALA A 56 3.34 1.44 4.78
N VAL A 57 4.26 0.67 4.18
CA VAL A 57 3.91 -0.55 3.43
C VAL A 57 3.26 -1.59 4.35
N ILE A 58 3.81 -1.79 5.55
CA ILE A 58 3.23 -2.70 6.55
C ILE A 58 1.84 -2.22 6.99
N SER A 59 1.66 -0.90 7.22
CA SER A 59 0.37 -0.32 7.55
C SER A 59 -0.67 -0.53 6.45
N LEU A 60 -0.29 -0.26 5.20
CA LEU A 60 -1.13 -0.51 4.02
C LEU A 60 -1.52 -1.98 3.91
N PHE A 61 -0.59 -2.90 4.17
CA PHE A 61 -0.85 -4.33 4.15
C PHE A 61 -1.89 -4.75 5.20
N PHE A 62 -1.75 -4.28 6.45
CA PHE A 62 -2.73 -4.58 7.49
C PHE A 62 -4.09 -3.91 7.26
N LEU A 63 -4.10 -2.68 6.72
CA LEU A 63 -5.32 -2.01 6.28
C LEU A 63 -6.05 -2.86 5.23
N PHE A 64 -5.33 -3.32 4.20
CA PHE A 64 -5.88 -4.20 3.18
C PHE A 64 -6.44 -5.51 3.75
N LEU A 65 -5.70 -6.19 4.64
CA LEU A 65 -6.17 -7.40 5.30
C LEU A 65 -7.48 -7.16 6.08
N LYS A 66 -7.56 -6.04 6.80
CA LYS A 66 -8.77 -5.66 7.54
C LYS A 66 -9.95 -5.47 6.57
N GLU A 67 -9.77 -4.66 5.53
CA GLU A 67 -10.84 -4.38 4.56
C GLU A 67 -11.25 -5.63 3.78
N LEU A 68 -10.29 -6.48 3.41
CA LEU A 68 -10.56 -7.76 2.76
C LEU A 68 -11.44 -8.66 3.62
N ILE A 69 -11.14 -8.78 4.92
CA ILE A 69 -11.95 -9.58 5.85
C ILE A 69 -13.35 -8.97 6.01
N MET A 70 -13.43 -7.65 6.23
CA MET A 70 -14.70 -6.94 6.40
C MET A 70 -15.60 -7.05 5.18
N ALA A 71 -15.04 -6.89 3.98
CA ALA A 71 -15.75 -7.02 2.72
C ALA A 71 -16.26 -8.45 2.48
N ASN A 72 -15.47 -9.49 2.84
CA ASN A 72 -15.95 -10.88 2.76
C ASN A 72 -17.11 -11.15 3.72
N ILE A 73 -17.05 -10.59 4.94
CA ILE A 73 -18.17 -10.66 5.91
C ILE A 73 -19.39 -9.92 5.36
N SER A 74 -19.20 -8.76 4.73
CA SER A 74 -20.29 -7.99 4.09
C SER A 74 -20.98 -8.81 3.01
N VAL A 75 -20.21 -9.40 2.09
CA VAL A 75 -20.75 -10.27 1.04
C VAL A 75 -21.45 -11.50 1.62
N LEU A 76 -20.89 -12.15 2.64
CA LEU A 76 -21.55 -13.27 3.30
C LEU A 76 -22.91 -12.87 3.88
N LYS A 77 -22.98 -11.73 4.58
CA LYS A 77 -24.26 -11.20 5.10
C LYS A 77 -25.25 -10.95 3.98
N THR A 78 -24.79 -10.42 2.86
CA THR A 78 -25.65 -10.09 1.72
C THR A 78 -26.16 -11.33 0.99
N VAL A 79 -25.34 -12.37 0.80
CA VAL A 79 -25.77 -13.65 0.21
C VAL A 79 -26.78 -14.38 1.11
N LEU A 80 -26.66 -14.25 2.43
CA LEU A 80 -27.58 -14.86 3.39
C LEU A 80 -28.91 -14.09 3.57
N LYS A 81 -29.02 -12.85 3.04
CA LYS A 81 -30.26 -12.09 3.14
C LYS A 81 -31.35 -12.77 2.29
N PRO A 82 -32.57 -12.98 2.85
CA PRO A 82 -33.67 -13.59 2.11
C PRO A 82 -34.25 -12.69 1.01
N LYS A 83 -33.99 -11.37 1.07
CA LYS A 83 -34.28 -10.41 0.01
C LYS A 83 -32.99 -9.73 -0.41
N LEU A 84 -32.69 -9.84 -1.69
CA LEU A 84 -31.56 -9.18 -2.33
C LEU A 84 -32.05 -7.81 -2.82
N ASP A 85 -31.72 -6.77 -2.07
CA ASP A 85 -31.97 -5.38 -2.44
C ASP A 85 -30.60 -4.77 -2.77
N PHE A 86 -30.20 -4.92 -4.03
CA PHE A 86 -28.93 -4.43 -4.55
C PHE A 86 -29.16 -3.20 -5.39
N GLN A 87 -28.34 -2.17 -5.18
CA GLN A 87 -28.30 -0.99 -6.06
C GLN A 87 -26.97 -0.97 -6.80
N PRO A 88 -26.84 -1.72 -7.92
CA PRO A 88 -25.61 -1.72 -8.69
C PRO A 88 -25.44 -0.39 -9.41
N GLY A 89 -24.20 0.05 -9.56
CA GLY A 89 -23.90 1.33 -10.18
C GLY A 89 -22.47 1.41 -10.68
N ILE A 90 -22.25 2.25 -11.68
CA ILE A 90 -20.92 2.60 -12.16
C ILE A 90 -20.69 4.06 -11.82
N PHE A 91 -19.54 4.35 -11.22
CA PHE A 91 -19.15 5.71 -10.86
C PHE A 91 -17.72 6.00 -11.28
N ALA A 92 -17.45 7.31 -11.41
CA ALA A 92 -16.13 7.83 -11.70
C ALA A 92 -15.44 8.22 -10.38
N LEU A 93 -14.32 7.57 -10.08
CA LEU A 93 -13.47 7.87 -8.93
C LEU A 93 -12.30 8.74 -9.37
N PRO A 94 -12.29 10.06 -9.08
CA PRO A 94 -11.14 10.91 -9.36
C PRO A 94 -10.00 10.61 -8.40
N THR A 95 -8.78 10.35 -8.90
CA THR A 95 -7.60 10.02 -8.09
C THR A 95 -6.54 11.12 -8.12
N GLU A 96 -5.83 11.29 -6.99
CA GLU A 96 -4.67 12.16 -6.82
C GLU A 96 -3.33 11.42 -7.03
N LEU A 97 -3.38 10.11 -7.27
CA LEU A 97 -2.22 9.28 -7.57
C LEU A 97 -1.60 9.70 -8.91
N LYS A 98 -0.27 9.68 -8.98
CA LYS A 98 0.47 10.27 -10.10
C LYS A 98 1.22 9.24 -10.93
N THR A 99 1.53 8.09 -10.35
CA THR A 99 2.38 7.08 -10.98
C THR A 99 1.59 5.81 -11.26
N ASP A 100 1.91 5.14 -12.37
CA ASP A 100 1.15 3.98 -12.84
C ASP A 100 1.10 2.84 -11.83
N TRP A 101 2.17 2.65 -11.03
CA TRP A 101 2.20 1.62 -9.99
C TRP A 101 1.25 1.93 -8.83
N GLU A 102 1.07 3.20 -8.46
CA GLU A 102 0.11 3.61 -7.43
C GLU A 102 -1.31 3.33 -7.89
N ILE A 103 -1.64 3.73 -9.13
CA ILE A 103 -2.97 3.56 -9.73
C ILE A 103 -3.29 2.09 -9.88
N THR A 104 -2.33 1.30 -10.38
CA THR A 104 -2.47 -0.16 -10.52
C THR A 104 -2.69 -0.81 -9.15
N LEU A 105 -1.96 -0.36 -8.12
CA LEU A 105 -2.13 -0.87 -6.77
C LEU A 105 -3.52 -0.53 -6.21
N LEU A 106 -3.95 0.72 -6.33
CA LEU A 106 -5.29 1.16 -5.91
C LEU A 106 -6.37 0.34 -6.61
N ALA A 107 -6.28 0.18 -7.94
CA ALA A 107 -7.26 -0.58 -8.72
C ALA A 107 -7.36 -2.04 -8.27
N ASN A 108 -6.22 -2.67 -7.99
CA ASN A 108 -6.20 -4.05 -7.47
C ASN A 108 -6.76 -4.14 -6.05
N LEU A 109 -6.44 -3.20 -5.16
CA LEU A 109 -6.95 -3.21 -3.79
C LEU A 109 -8.48 -3.06 -3.76
N ILE A 110 -9.04 -2.13 -4.55
CA ILE A 110 -10.49 -1.92 -4.68
C ILE A 110 -11.17 -3.15 -5.31
N THR A 111 -10.55 -3.77 -6.31
CA THR A 111 -11.10 -4.97 -6.96
C THR A 111 -11.08 -6.19 -6.03
N LEU A 112 -10.06 -6.29 -5.17
CA LEU A 112 -9.92 -7.37 -4.20
C LEU A 112 -10.79 -7.18 -2.96
N THR A 113 -11.35 -5.98 -2.71
CA THR A 113 -12.40 -5.77 -1.70
C THR A 113 -13.77 -6.12 -2.30
N PRO A 114 -14.39 -7.24 -1.87
CA PRO A 114 -15.69 -7.65 -2.37
C PRO A 114 -16.74 -6.53 -2.33
N GLY A 115 -17.39 -6.30 -3.47
CA GLY A 115 -18.42 -5.26 -3.63
C GLY A 115 -18.08 -4.25 -4.73
N THR A 116 -16.81 -4.13 -5.13
CA THR A 116 -16.35 -3.20 -6.17
C THR A 116 -15.44 -3.87 -7.20
N LEU A 117 -15.43 -3.36 -8.43
CA LEU A 117 -14.59 -3.81 -9.53
C LEU A 117 -14.16 -2.61 -10.37
N VAL A 118 -12.86 -2.46 -10.62
CA VAL A 118 -12.38 -1.45 -11.58
C VAL A 118 -12.58 -1.97 -13.00
N MET A 119 -13.30 -1.23 -13.83
CA MET A 119 -13.58 -1.59 -15.21
C MET A 119 -12.63 -0.93 -16.20
N ASP A 120 -12.28 0.33 -15.96
CA ASP A 120 -11.44 1.11 -16.87
C ASP A 120 -10.69 2.24 -16.14
N VAL A 121 -9.62 2.72 -16.76
CA VAL A 121 -8.83 3.87 -16.30
C VAL A 121 -8.79 4.89 -17.42
N SER A 122 -9.13 6.15 -17.11
CA SER A 122 -9.05 7.24 -18.07
C SER A 122 -7.66 7.36 -18.70
N TYR A 123 -7.58 7.76 -19.98
CA TYR A 123 -6.31 7.98 -20.69
C TYR A 123 -5.33 8.94 -20.00
N ASP A 124 -5.84 9.89 -19.20
CA ASP A 124 -5.01 10.84 -18.46
C ASP A 124 -4.67 10.37 -17.03
N ASN A 125 -4.99 9.12 -16.69
CA ASN A 125 -4.70 8.47 -15.40
C ASN A 125 -5.30 9.19 -14.17
N LYS A 126 -6.33 10.03 -14.34
CA LYS A 126 -6.96 10.76 -13.23
C LYS A 126 -8.28 10.20 -12.75
N ILE A 127 -8.92 9.31 -13.52
CA ILE A 127 -10.24 8.79 -13.20
C ILE A 127 -10.22 7.26 -13.35
N LEU A 128 -10.70 6.58 -12.31
CA LEU A 128 -10.98 5.15 -12.29
C LEU A 128 -12.49 4.95 -12.45
N TYR A 129 -12.92 4.16 -13.42
CA TYR A 129 -14.32 3.78 -13.58
C TYR A 129 -14.58 2.50 -12.80
N VAL A 130 -15.36 2.61 -11.74
CA VAL A 130 -15.60 1.53 -10.77
C VAL A 130 -17.05 1.10 -10.84
N HIS A 131 -17.27 -0.22 -10.94
CA HIS A 131 -18.56 -0.85 -10.78
C HIS A 131 -18.73 -1.33 -9.35
N ALA A 132 -19.81 -0.93 -8.68
CA ALA A 132 -20.20 -1.44 -7.37
C ALA A 132 -21.43 -2.35 -7.49
N ILE A 133 -21.44 -3.43 -6.71
CA ILE A 133 -22.55 -4.39 -6.64
C ILE A 133 -23.72 -3.80 -5.83
N ASP A 134 -23.40 -3.02 -4.80
CA ASP A 134 -24.37 -2.35 -3.94
C ASP A 134 -23.82 -0.99 -3.52
N MET A 135 -24.44 0.10 -3.98
CA MET A 135 -23.98 1.45 -3.68
C MET A 135 -25.17 2.41 -3.55
N PRO A 136 -25.68 2.62 -2.33
CA PRO A 136 -26.77 3.56 -2.09
C PRO A 136 -26.33 5.03 -2.18
N ASP A 137 -25.06 5.32 -1.86
CA ASP A 137 -24.46 6.66 -1.93
C ASP A 137 -23.09 6.59 -2.63
N VAL A 138 -22.98 7.29 -3.76
CA VAL A 138 -21.77 7.34 -4.58
C VAL A 138 -20.67 8.15 -3.90
N ASP A 139 -21.02 9.26 -3.26
CA ASP A 139 -20.06 10.17 -2.64
C ASP A 139 -19.44 9.53 -1.39
N GLU A 140 -20.23 8.78 -0.62
CA GLU A 140 -19.73 8.00 0.52
C GLU A 140 -18.69 6.96 0.07
N ALA A 141 -19.00 6.17 -0.96
CA ALA A 141 -18.08 5.16 -1.49
C ALA A 141 -16.78 5.76 -2.04
N ILE A 142 -16.86 6.91 -2.73
CA ILE A 142 -15.69 7.65 -3.20
C ILE A 142 -14.83 8.06 -1.99
N ASN A 143 -15.43 8.69 -0.98
CA ASN A 143 -14.68 9.17 0.18
C ASN A 143 -14.03 8.02 0.96
N GLU A 144 -14.73 6.90 1.14
CA GLU A 144 -14.18 5.72 1.83
C GLU A 144 -12.92 5.19 1.14
N ILE A 145 -12.94 5.05 -0.20
CA ILE A 145 -11.78 4.60 -0.97
C ILE A 145 -10.62 5.60 -0.89
N LYS A 146 -10.92 6.91 -0.94
CA LYS A 146 -9.91 7.97 -0.87
C LYS A 146 -9.24 8.05 0.49
N ASP A 147 -10.03 8.07 1.55
CA ASP A 147 -9.54 8.24 2.92
C ASP A 147 -8.83 7.00 3.47
N SER A 148 -9.09 5.83 2.88
CA SER A 148 -8.42 4.58 3.22
C SER A 148 -7.22 4.28 2.31
N PHE A 149 -7.45 3.67 1.15
CA PHE A 149 -6.41 3.12 0.30
C PHE A 149 -5.59 4.20 -0.40
N GLU A 150 -6.23 5.20 -1.00
CA GLU A 150 -5.50 6.24 -1.74
C GLU A 150 -4.54 6.99 -0.81
N LYS A 151 -5.02 7.39 0.36
CA LYS A 151 -4.21 8.02 1.40
C LYS A 151 -3.05 7.13 1.87
N ALA A 152 -3.31 5.86 2.14
CA ALA A 152 -2.28 4.92 2.56
C ALA A 152 -1.22 4.67 1.46
N ILE A 153 -1.62 4.62 0.19
CA ILE A 153 -0.69 4.53 -0.95
C ILE A 153 0.16 5.80 -1.07
N MET A 154 -0.44 6.97 -0.89
CA MET A 154 0.29 8.25 -0.90
C MET A 154 1.36 8.31 0.20
N GLU A 155 1.10 7.73 1.38
CA GLU A 155 2.09 7.63 2.46
C GLU A 155 3.28 6.71 2.09
N VAL A 156 3.05 5.66 1.30
CA VAL A 156 4.11 4.78 0.81
C VAL A 156 4.97 5.48 -0.25
N SER A 157 4.33 6.21 -1.17
CA SER A 157 5.01 6.84 -2.29
C SER A 157 5.86 8.06 -1.90
N ARG A 158 5.32 8.90 -1.01
CA ARG A 158 5.95 10.14 -0.53
C ARG A 158 6.98 9.84 0.56
#